data_AF-A0A2V9PFF3-F1
#
_entry.id   AF-A0A2V9PFF3-F1
#
_cell.length_a   1.000
_cell.length_b   1.000
_cell.length_c   1.000
_cell.angle_alpha   90.00
_cell.angle_beta   90.00
_cell.angle_gamma   90.00
#
_symmetry.space_group_name_H-M   'P 1'
#
loop_
_entity.id
_entity.type
_entity.pdbx_description
1 polymer ?
#
loop_
_entity_poly.entity_id
_entity_poly.type
_entity_poly.pdbx_seq_one_letter_code
_entity_poly.pdbx_strand_id
1 'polypeptide(L)'
;MCLAKEVEVTTANYKAYTSALRSAEALSSPGESETGPTGKPLTPAQRSQNLDTVESAWNTFYEAQYSAAFDAYRGGTIAPSIQLNCNLQLIRDRMHELESIYQFMH
;
A
#
# COMPACT_ATOMS: atom_id res chain seq x y z
N MET A 1 17.30 -0.34 -17.79
CA MET A 1 15.97 -0.46 -17.17
C MET A 1 15.28 0.90 -17.26
N CYS A 2 14.08 1.00 -17.84
CA CYS A 2 13.38 2.28 -18.01
C CYS A 2 12.49 2.57 -16.79
N LEU A 3 12.51 3.79 -16.26
CA LEU A 3 11.79 4.15 -15.03
C LEU A 3 10.27 3.90 -15.14
N ALA A 4 9.67 4.15 -16.31
CA ALA A 4 8.26 3.86 -16.54
C ALA A 4 7.95 2.35 -16.42
N LYS A 5 8.85 1.49 -16.92
CA LYS A 5 8.68 0.03 -16.80
C LYS A 5 8.80 -0.43 -15.35
N GLU A 6 9.68 0.20 -14.58
CA GLU A 6 9.81 -0.07 -13.14
C GLU A 6 8.55 0.29 -12.36
N VAL A 7 7.94 1.44 -12.67
CA VAL A 7 6.66 1.83 -12.07
C VAL A 7 5.59 0.79 -12.41
N GLU A 8 5.49 0.35 -13.66
CA GLU A 8 4.52 -0.66 -14.09
C GLU A 8 4.67 -1.98 -13.33
N VAL A 9 5.91 -2.54 -13.30
CA VAL A 9 6.21 -3.80 -12.62
C VAL A 9 5.96 -3.68 -11.12
N THR A 10 6.42 -2.59 -10.51
CA THR A 10 6.26 -2.36 -9.06
C THR A 10 4.78 -2.18 -8.69
N THR A 11 4.00 -1.51 -9.53
CA THR A 11 2.55 -1.37 -9.35
C THR A 11 1.84 -2.73 -9.41
N ALA A 12 2.23 -3.59 -10.36
CA ALA A 12 1.66 -4.93 -10.47
C ALA A 12 1.99 -5.79 -9.23
N ASN A 13 3.23 -5.71 -8.74
CA ASN A 13 3.65 -6.41 -7.52
C ASN A 13 2.88 -5.92 -6.29
N TYR A 14 2.73 -4.60 -6.13
CA TYR A 14 1.96 -4.01 -5.04
C TYR A 14 0.50 -4.48 -5.06
N LYS A 15 -0.15 -4.50 -6.23
CA LYS A 15 -1.53 -5.02 -6.36
C LYS A 15 -1.64 -6.50 -5.99
N ALA A 16 -0.68 -7.32 -6.42
CA ALA A 16 -0.65 -8.74 -6.07
C ALA A 16 -0.47 -8.94 -4.55
N TYR A 17 0.45 -8.18 -3.95
CA TYR A 17 0.74 -8.22 -2.52
C TYR A 17 -0.45 -7.80 -1.67
N THR A 18 -1.08 -6.65 -1.96
CA THR A 18 -2.27 -6.19 -1.20
C THR A 18 -3.48 -7.11 -1.38
N SER A 19 -3.63 -7.73 -2.57
CA SER A 19 -4.67 -8.75 -2.78
C SER A 19 -4.42 -10.00 -1.94
N ALA A 20 -3.16 -10.42 -1.79
CA ALA A 20 -2.78 -11.54 -0.94
C ALA A 20 -3.01 -11.22 0.55
N LEU A 21 -2.60 -10.03 1.01
CA LEU A 21 -2.87 -9.55 2.38
C LEU A 21 -4.37 -9.52 2.68
N ARG A 22 -5.17 -8.95 1.77
CA ARG A 22 -6.64 -8.94 1.91
C ARG A 22 -7.24 -10.33 2.03
N SER A 23 -6.71 -11.27 1.25
CA SER A 23 -7.15 -12.66 1.29
C SER A 23 -6.80 -13.31 2.62
N ALA A 24 -5.59 -13.06 3.14
CA ALA A 24 -5.16 -13.52 4.46
C ALA A 24 -6.03 -12.95 5.58
N GLU A 25 -6.34 -11.65 5.55
CA GLU A 25 -7.19 -11.00 6.55
C GLU A 25 -8.62 -11.52 6.57
N ALA A 26 -9.14 -11.96 5.42
CA ALA A 26 -10.47 -12.54 5.29
C ALA A 26 -10.55 -13.99 5.82
N LEU A 27 -9.42 -14.65 6.13
CA LEU A 27 -9.43 -16.00 6.67
C LEU A 27 -9.96 -16.01 8.10
N SER A 28 -10.82 -17.00 8.38
CA SER A 28 -11.20 -17.35 9.75
C SER A 28 -10.18 -18.33 10.30
N SER A 29 -9.43 -17.93 11.33
CA SER A 29 -8.52 -18.83 12.03
C SER A 29 -9.25 -19.44 13.24
N PRO A 30 -9.48 -20.77 13.29
CA PRO A 30 -10.06 -21.40 14.47
C PRO A 30 -9.03 -21.44 15.59
N GLY A 31 -9.25 -20.68 16.67
CA GLY A 31 -8.46 -20.78 17.91
C GLY A 31 -7.54 -19.59 18.22
N GLU A 32 -7.37 -18.64 17.30
CA GLU A 32 -6.56 -17.44 17.55
C GLU A 32 -7.43 -16.31 18.09
N SER A 33 -7.52 -16.23 19.42
CA SER A 33 -7.89 -15.00 20.11
C SER A 33 -6.62 -14.18 20.34
N GLU A 34 -6.03 -13.67 19.26
CA GLU A 34 -5.01 -12.62 19.40
C GLU A 34 -5.69 -11.38 19.96
N THR A 35 -5.51 -11.19 21.27
CA THR A 35 -6.10 -10.10 22.01
C THR A 35 -5.09 -8.97 22.03
N GLY A 36 -5.31 -7.97 21.16
CA GLY A 36 -4.72 -6.65 21.34
C GLY A 36 -5.14 -6.04 22.69
N PRO A 37 -4.58 -4.89 23.10
CA PRO A 37 -4.81 -4.31 24.43
C PRO A 37 -6.28 -4.04 24.78
N THR A 38 -7.17 -4.02 23.78
CA THR A 38 -8.63 -3.84 23.93
C THR A 38 -9.39 -5.15 24.20
N GLY A 39 -8.73 -6.31 24.16
CA GLY A 39 -9.28 -7.61 24.57
C GLY A 39 -10.37 -8.21 23.67
N LYS A 40 -10.74 -7.56 22.57
CA LYS A 40 -11.70 -8.10 21.58
C LYS A 40 -11.00 -8.27 20.22
N PRO A 41 -10.75 -9.51 19.77
CA PRO A 41 -10.19 -9.74 18.44
C PRO A 41 -11.17 -9.25 17.37
N LEU A 42 -10.66 -8.63 16.32
CA LEU A 42 -11.45 -8.26 15.16
C LEU A 42 -11.90 -9.51 14.41
N THR A 43 -13.13 -9.49 13.89
CA THR A 43 -13.59 -10.54 12.97
C THR A 43 -12.83 -10.43 11.64
N PRO A 44 -12.70 -11.52 10.86
CA PRO A 44 -12.07 -11.47 9.53
C PRO A 44 -12.69 -10.41 8.60
N ALA A 45 -14.00 -10.21 8.71
CA ALA A 45 -14.70 -9.16 7.96
C ALA A 45 -14.25 -7.76 8.40
N GLN A 46 -14.08 -7.52 9.70
CA GLN A 46 -13.58 -6.23 10.20
C GLN A 46 -12.12 -5.98 9.81
N ARG A 47 -11.26 -7.00 9.82
CA ARG A 47 -9.85 -6.82 9.45
C ARG A 47 -9.68 -6.51 7.95
N SER A 48 -10.34 -7.28 7.09
CA SER A 48 -10.35 -7.00 5.64
C SER A 48 -10.98 -5.65 5.32
N GLN A 49 -12.05 -5.25 6.01
CA GLN A 49 -12.65 -3.92 5.86
C GLN A 49 -11.69 -2.80 6.30
N ASN A 50 -10.94 -2.99 7.38
CA ASN A 50 -9.96 -2.02 7.84
C ASN A 50 -8.83 -1.86 6.81
N LEU A 51 -8.30 -2.96 6.28
CA LEU A 51 -7.31 -2.92 5.20
C LEU A 51 -7.87 -2.20 3.97
N ASP A 52 -9.06 -2.57 3.50
CA ASP A 52 -9.71 -1.93 2.34
C ASP A 52 -9.88 -0.41 2.55
N THR A 53 -10.24 0.02 3.77
CA THR A 53 -10.41 1.44 4.11
C THR A 53 -9.08 2.19 4.06
N VAL A 54 -8.03 1.64 4.65
CA VAL A 54 -6.71 2.29 4.69
C VAL A 54 -6.06 2.31 3.31
N GLU A 55 -6.13 1.20 2.55
CA GLU A 55 -5.61 1.16 1.17
C GLU A 55 -6.35 2.14 0.26
N SER A 56 -7.66 2.30 0.42
CA SER A 56 -8.42 3.30 -0.33
C SER A 56 -7.96 4.73 -0.02
N ALA A 57 -7.76 5.07 1.27
CA ALA A 57 -7.27 6.39 1.67
C ALA A 57 -5.83 6.62 1.18
N TRP A 58 -4.99 5.59 1.25
CA TRP A 58 -3.62 5.64 0.74
C TRP A 58 -3.59 5.86 -0.77
N ASN A 59 -4.46 5.21 -1.57
CA ASN A 59 -4.49 5.42 -3.01
C ASN A 59 -4.86 6.88 -3.38
N THR A 60 -5.77 7.50 -2.62
CA THR A 60 -6.07 8.94 -2.78
C THR A 60 -4.85 9.82 -2.45
N PHE A 61 -4.15 9.53 -1.36
CA PHE A 61 -2.90 10.24 -1.02
C PHE A 61 -1.83 10.04 -2.10
N TYR A 62 -1.62 8.80 -2.56
CA TYR A 62 -0.67 8.42 -3.59
C TYR A 62 -0.86 9.25 -4.86
N GLU A 63 -2.10 9.33 -5.38
CA GLU A 63 -2.42 10.09 -6.58
C GLU A 63 -2.17 11.59 -6.44
N ALA A 64 -2.54 12.16 -5.29
CA ALA A 64 -2.30 13.56 -5.00
C ALA A 64 -0.79 13.86 -4.89
N GLN A 65 -0.03 12.99 -4.23
CA GLN A 65 1.38 13.20 -3.91
C GLN A 65 2.26 13.21 -5.17
N TYR A 66 2.10 12.24 -6.08
CA TYR A 66 2.93 12.23 -7.30
C TYR A 66 2.51 13.36 -8.28
N SER A 67 1.23 13.75 -8.28
CA SER A 67 0.75 14.89 -9.06
C SER A 67 1.36 16.20 -8.56
N ALA A 68 1.40 16.38 -7.24
CA ALA A 68 2.09 17.51 -6.61
C ALA A 68 3.60 17.52 -6.93
N ALA A 69 4.23 16.34 -6.99
CA ALA A 69 5.63 16.21 -7.38
C ALA A 69 5.89 16.65 -8.84
N PHE A 70 4.98 16.35 -9.77
CA PHE A 70 5.05 16.89 -11.14
C PHE A 70 4.92 18.42 -11.13
N ASP A 71 3.93 18.92 -10.39
CA ASP A 71 3.58 20.35 -10.36
C ASP A 71 4.70 21.23 -9.80
N ALA A 72 5.44 20.72 -8.81
CA ALA A 72 6.61 21.40 -8.25
C ALA A 72 7.73 21.67 -9.27
N TYR A 73 7.78 20.89 -10.36
CA TYR A 73 8.78 21.03 -11.43
C TYR A 73 8.15 21.39 -12.78
N ARG A 74 6.87 21.79 -12.78
CA ARG A 74 6.11 22.09 -14.00
C ARG A 74 6.81 23.16 -14.84
N GLY A 75 6.86 22.92 -16.16
CA GLY A 75 7.57 23.78 -17.10
C GLY A 75 9.03 23.36 -17.35
N GLY A 76 9.58 22.47 -16.52
CA GLY A 76 10.86 21.81 -16.77
C GLY A 76 10.69 20.45 -17.45
N THR A 77 11.67 20.05 -18.27
CA THR A 77 11.70 18.73 -18.92
C THR A 77 11.90 17.57 -17.94
N ILE A 78 12.30 17.87 -16.69
CA ILE A 78 12.51 16.87 -15.64
C ILE A 78 11.21 16.45 -14.94
N ALA A 79 10.12 17.23 -15.04
CA ALA A 79 8.88 16.98 -14.30
C ALA A 79 8.31 15.56 -14.46
N PRO A 80 8.27 14.96 -15.67
CA PRO A 80 7.82 13.58 -15.83
C PRO A 80 8.71 12.57 -15.09
N SER A 81 10.03 12.78 -15.08
CA SER A 81 10.96 11.91 -14.36
C SER A 81 10.80 12.02 -12.84
N ILE A 82 10.55 13.22 -12.32
CA ILE A 82 10.23 13.42 -10.89
C ILE A 82 8.93 12.71 -10.52
N GLN A 83 7.88 12.86 -11.33
CA GLN A 83 6.60 12.18 -11.12
C GLN A 83 6.76 10.66 -11.09
N LEU A 84 7.47 10.08 -12.06
CA LEU A 84 7.70 8.64 -12.11
C LEU A 84 8.56 8.13 -10.95
N ASN A 85 9.54 8.91 -10.49
CA ASN A 85 10.34 8.55 -9.33
C ASN A 85 9.49 8.58 -8.05
N CYS A 86 8.70 9.63 -7.86
CA CYS A 86 7.75 9.74 -6.74
C CYS A 86 6.76 8.56 -6.73
N ASN A 87 6.19 8.19 -7.87
CA ASN A 87 5.35 6.99 -8.01
C ASN A 87 6.06 5.73 -7.49
N LEU A 88 7.28 5.50 -7.97
CA LEU A 88 8.04 4.32 -7.63
C LEU A 88 8.38 4.25 -6.13
N GLN A 89 8.80 5.37 -5.54
CA GLN A 89 9.14 5.46 -4.13
C GLN A 89 7.93 5.20 -3.25
N LEU A 90 6.80 5.87 -3.51
CA LEU A 90 5.59 5.72 -2.71
C LEU A 90 5.07 4.28 -2.68
N ILE A 91 5.10 3.57 -3.82
CA ILE A 91 4.68 2.16 -3.86
C ILE A 91 5.63 1.29 -3.04
N ARG A 92 6.94 1.50 -3.14
CA ARG A 92 7.94 0.74 -2.37
C ARG A 92 7.80 0.99 -0.88
N ASP A 93 7.67 2.24 -0.48
CA ASP A 93 7.49 2.63 0.91
C ASP A 93 6.21 2.04 1.49
N ARG A 94 5.11 2.04 0.72
CA ARG A 94 3.85 1.40 1.16
C ARG A 94 4.01 -0.11 1.35
N MET A 95 4.68 -0.81 0.44
CA MET A 95 4.94 -2.24 0.62
C MET A 95 5.80 -2.51 1.86
N HIS A 96 6.80 -1.67 2.15
CA HIS A 96 7.61 -1.79 3.38
C HIS A 96 6.81 -1.49 4.65
N GLU A 97 5.93 -0.49 4.62
CA GLU A 97 5.03 -0.18 5.73
C GLU A 97 4.08 -1.34 6.02
N LEU A 98 3.44 -1.88 4.97
CA LEU A 98 2.57 -3.05 5.08
C LEU A 98 3.32 -4.27 5.61
N GLU A 99 4.51 -4.55 5.07
CA GLU A 99 5.35 -5.62 5.61
C GLU A 99 5.63 -5.40 7.09
N SER A 100 6.03 -4.19 7.49
CA SER A 100 6.25 -3.89 8.91
C SER A 100 5.00 -4.10 9.76
N ILE A 101 3.80 -3.79 9.29
CA ILE A 101 2.57 -3.95 10.06
C ILE A 101 2.18 -5.43 10.19
N TYR A 102 2.24 -6.17 9.09
CA TYR A 102 1.72 -7.55 9.01
C TYR A 102 2.77 -8.61 9.36
N GLN A 103 4.06 -8.31 9.28
CA GLN A 103 5.15 -9.19 9.71
C GLN A 103 5.29 -9.25 11.24
N PHE A 104 4.77 -8.27 11.99
CA PHE A 104 4.68 -8.32 13.46
C PHE A 104 3.43 -9.05 13.98
N MET A 105 2.52 -9.48 13.11
CA MET A 105 1.28 -10.20 13.48
C MET A 105 1.37 -11.72 13.21
N HIS A 106 2.54 -12.24 12.85
CA HIS A 106 2.84 -13.67 12.67
C HIS A 106 4.21 -14.01 13.27
#